data_AF-A0A352D8C4-F1
#
_entry.id   AF-A0A352D8C4-F1
#
_cell.length_a   1.000
_cell.length_b   1.000
_cell.length_c   1.000
_cell.angle_alpha   90.00
_cell.angle_beta   90.00
_cell.angle_gamma   90.00
#
_symmetry.space_group_name_H-M   'P 1'
#
loop_
_entity.id
_entity.type
_entity.pdbx_description
1 polymer ?
#
loop_
_entity_poly.entity_id
_entity_poly.type
_entity_poly.pdbx_seq_one_letter_code
_entity_poly.pdbx_strand_id
1 'polypeptide(L)' 'MPAKNPRVNIVLDRLLYAALGRLAERDGISMSLEARDLIKEALEAKEDVYWDLVAADRAGTYNAKKSVSHKDVWR' A
#
# COMPACT_ATOMS: atom_id res chain seq x y z
N MET A 1 28.17 9.25 -0.14
CA MET A 1 26.83 9.48 0.47
C MET A 1 25.82 8.70 -0.35
N PRO A 2 25.03 7.78 0.24
CA PRO A 2 23.87 7.26 -0.48
C PRO A 2 22.97 8.46 -0.83
N ALA A 3 22.46 8.49 -2.07
CA ALA A 3 21.69 9.64 -2.56
C ALA A 3 20.48 9.91 -1.67
N LYS A 4 20.13 11.20 -1.50
CA LYS A 4 19.01 11.68 -0.67
C LYS A 4 17.68 10.98 -0.97
N ASN A 5 17.51 10.46 -2.18
CA ASN A 5 16.39 9.63 -2.61
C ASN A 5 16.92 8.28 -3.15
N PRO A 6 16.67 7.15 -2.46
CA PRO A 6 17.01 5.84 -3.00
C PRO A 6 16.25 5.59 -4.29
N ARG A 7 16.94 5.06 -5.31
CA ARG A 7 16.35 4.73 -6.61
C ARG A 7 16.34 3.22 -6.80
N VAL A 8 15.23 2.72 -7.33
CA VAL A 8 15.09 1.33 -7.74
C VAL A 8 14.98 1.31 -9.27
N ASN A 9 15.89 0.61 -9.94
CA ASN A 9 15.82 0.38 -11.38
C ASN A 9 15.09 -0.94 -11.62
N ILE A 10 14.02 -0.92 -12.42
CA ILE A 10 13.14 -2.06 -12.65
C ILE A 10 13.09 -2.33 -14.16
N VAL A 11 13.18 -3.59 -14.55
CA VAL A 11 12.97 -4.01 -15.94
C VAL A 11 11.49 -4.30 -16.13
N LEU A 12 10.88 -3.63 -17.12
CA LEU A 12 9.48 -3.85 -17.50
C LEU A 12 9.43 -4.53 -18.86
N ASP A 13 8.48 -5.45 -19.04
CA ASP A 13 8.16 -5.94 -20.37
C ASP A 13 7.52 -4.83 -21.22
N ARG A 14 7.47 -5.05 -22.53
CA ARG A 14 6.99 -4.06 -23.50
C ARG A 14 5.53 -3.65 -23.26
N LEU A 15 4.66 -4.59 -22.86
CA LEU A 15 3.25 -4.32 -22.66
C LEU A 15 3.04 -3.49 -21.39
N LEU A 16 3.73 -3.86 -20.31
CA LEU A 16 3.68 -3.14 -19.04
C LEU A 16 4.25 -1.73 -19.16
N TYR A 17 5.39 -1.56 -19.85
CA TYR A 17 5.96 -0.24 -20.12
C TYR A 17 4.99 0.65 -20.90
N ALA A 18 4.34 0.10 -21.94
CA ALA A 18 3.37 0.83 -22.74
C ALA A 18 2.10 1.17 -21.94
N ALA A 19 1.64 0.26 -21.08
CA ALA A 19 0.49 0.52 -20.20
C ALA A 19 0.79 1.64 -19.20
N LEU A 20 1.95 1.56 -18.53
CA LEU A 20 2.41 2.60 -17.61
C LEU A 20 2.53 3.96 -18.30
N GLY A 21 3.06 3.98 -19.52
CA GLY A 21 3.14 5.21 -20.33
C GLY A 21 1.77 5.83 -20.60
N ARG A 22 0.79 5.03 -21.01
CA ARG A 22 -0.58 5.51 -21.26
C ARG A 22 -1.27 6.04 -20.01
N LEU A 23 -1.03 5.42 -18.85
CA LEU A 23 -1.56 5.89 -17.57
C LEU A 23 -0.94 7.24 -17.20
N ALA A 24 0.38 7.33 -17.27
CA ALA A 24 1.11 8.57 -17.00
C ALA A 24 0.67 9.73 -17.93
N GLU A 25 0.46 9.44 -19.22
CA GLU A 25 -0.07 10.41 -20.19
C GLU A 25 -1.50 10.85 -19.85
N ARG A 26 -2.38 9.88 -19.52
CA ARG A 26 -3.77 10.15 -19.10
C ARG A 26 -3.81 11.09 -17.90
N ASP A 27 -2.92 10.86 -16.93
CA ASP A 27 -2.91 11.57 -15.66
C ASP A 27 -2.02 12.82 -15.67
N GLY A 28 -1.34 13.09 -16.79
CA GLY A 28 -0.51 14.28 -16.99
C GLY A 28 0.74 14.30 -16.12
N ILE A 29 1.24 13.13 -15.67
CA ILE A 29 2.40 13.00 -14.81
C ILE A 29 3.53 12.19 -15.46
N SER A 30 4.72 12.20 -14.86
CA SER A 30 5.85 11.41 -15.38
C SER A 30 5.65 9.92 -15.10
N MET A 31 6.17 9.05 -15.97
CA MET A 31 6.16 7.59 -15.76
C MET A 31 6.73 7.15 -14.40
N SER A 32 7.76 7.85 -13.90
CA SER A 32 8.35 7.53 -12.59
C SER A 32 7.43 7.85 -11.42
N LEU A 33 6.60 8.90 -11.54
CA LEU A 33 5.60 9.26 -10.54
C LEU A 33 4.44 8.26 -10.56
N GLU A 34 3.94 7.96 -11.76
CA GLU A 34 2.91 6.94 -11.96
C GLU A 34 3.35 5.59 -11.38
N ALA A 35 4.55 5.13 -11.71
CA ALA A 35 5.09 3.88 -11.18
C ALA A 35 5.23 3.90 -9.66
N ARG A 36 5.69 5.02 -9.09
CA ARG A 36 5.82 5.17 -7.64
C ARG A 36 4.46 5.06 -6.96
N ASP A 37 3.45 5.71 -7.50
CA ASP A 37 2.13 5.77 -6.87
C ASP A 37 1.40 4.43 -7.01
N LEU A 38 1.50 3.75 -8.16
CA LEU A 38 1.04 2.35 -8.30
C LEU A 38 1.74 1.38 -7.34
N ILE A 39 3.04 1.57 -7.07
CA ILE A 39 3.76 0.76 -6.07
C ILE A 39 3.21 1.01 -4.66
N LYS A 40 2.89 2.27 -4.31
CA LYS A 40 2.29 2.58 -3.00
C LYS A 40 0.91 1.94 -2.87
N GLU A 41 0.05 2.11 -3.87
CA GLU A 41 -1.29 1.49 -3.88
C GLU A 41 -1.21 -0.03 -3.74
N ALA A 42 -0.26 -0.68 -4.41
CA ALA A 42 -0.04 -2.12 -4.29
C ALA A 42 0.46 -2.54 -2.90
N LEU A 43 1.23 -1.68 -2.21
CA LEU A 43 1.64 -1.92 -0.83
C LEU A 43 0.46 -1.73 0.14
N GLU A 44 -0.31 -0.66 -0.01
CA GLU A 44 -1.52 -0.39 0.77
C GLU A 44 -2.52 -1.55 0.65
N ALA A 45 -2.77 -2.04 -0.57
CA ALA A 45 -3.65 -3.20 -0.78
C ALA A 45 -3.14 -4.47 -0.08
N LYS A 46 -1.82 -4.67 0.05
CA LYS A 46 -1.26 -5.79 0.81
C LYS A 46 -1.40 -5.58 2.31
N GLU A 47 -1.27 -4.35 2.78
CA GLU A 47 -1.49 -3.99 4.19
C GLU A 47 -2.95 -4.19 4.59
N ASP A 48 -3.90 -3.82 3.74
CA ASP A 48 -5.33 -4.07 3.97
C ASP A 48 -5.62 -5.56 4.17
N VAL A 49 -5.09 -6.42 3.29
CA VAL A 49 -5.22 -7.88 3.43
C VAL A 49 -4.63 -8.37 4.76
N TYR A 50 -3.49 -7.82 5.17
CA TYR A 50 -2.91 -8.16 6.46
C TYR A 50 -3.80 -7.73 7.63
N TRP A 51 -4.34 -6.51 7.59
CA TRP A 51 -5.20 -6.00 8.66
C TRP A 51 -6.53 -6.73 8.75
N ASP A 52 -7.08 -7.17 7.62
CA ASP A 52 -8.26 -8.05 7.59
C ASP A 52 -8.00 -9.37 8.32
N LEU A 53 -6.85 -9.99 8.09
CA LEU A 53 -6.45 -11.22 8.79
C LEU A 53 -6.32 -10.99 10.30
N VAL A 54 -5.67 -9.89 10.70
CA VAL A 54 -5.53 -9.51 12.12
C VAL A 54 -6.90 -9.24 12.75
N ALA A 55 -7.79 -8.57 12.03
CA ALA A 55 -9.15 -8.31 12.49
C ALA A 55 -9.94 -9.60 12.68
N ALA A 56 -9.83 -10.54 11.73
CA ALA A 56 -10.49 -11.85 11.81
C ALA A 56 -10.00 -12.67 13.01
N ASP A 57 -8.69 -12.71 13.27
CA ASP A 57 -8.11 -13.41 14.43
C ASP A 57 -8.60 -12.81 15.77
N ARG A 58 -8.62 -11.48 15.86
CA ARG A 58 -9.15 -10.76 17.03
C ARG A 58 -10.64 -11.00 17.23
N ALA A 59 -11.42 -11.03 16.15
CA ALA A 59 -12.85 -11.32 16.22
C ALA A 59 -13.10 -12.76 16.70
N GLY A 60 -12.32 -13.72 16.21
CA GLY A 60 -12.40 -15.12 16.63
C GLY A 60 -12.02 -15.36 18.10
N THR A 61 -11.15 -14.51 18.67
CA THR A 61 -10.70 -14.58 20.07
C THR A 61 -11.41 -13.60 21.00
N TYR A 62 -12.45 -12.90 20.52
CA TYR A 62 -13.13 -11.85 21.26
C TYR A 62 -13.79 -12.36 22.55
N ASN A 63 -13.59 -11.63 23.64
CA ASN A 63 -14.24 -11.88 24.92
C ASN A 63 -14.71 -10.57 25.56
N ALA A 64 -16.03 -10.39 25.64
CA ALA A 64 -16.66 -9.19 26.21
C ALA A 64 -16.27 -8.90 27.67
N LYS A 65 -15.91 -9.92 28.46
CA LYS A 65 -15.46 -9.73 29.85
C LYS A 65 -14.04 -9.18 29.94
N LYS A 66 -13.23 -9.35 28.89
CA LYS A 66 -11.84 -8.87 28.80
C LYS A 66 -11.70 -7.64 27.92
N SER A 67 -12.78 -7.19 27.26
CA SER A 67 -12.74 -6.00 26.41
C SER A 67 -12.72 -4.72 27.23
N VAL A 68 -11.99 -3.72 26.75
CA VAL A 68 -11.87 -2.38 27.33
C VAL A 68 -12.72 -1.38 26.53
N SER A 69 -13.22 -0.34 27.19
CA SER A 69 -14.04 0.67 26.50
C SER A 69 -13.18 1.58 25.63
N HIS A 70 -13.77 2.14 24.57
CA HIS A 70 -13.07 3.06 23.66
C HIS A 70 -12.45 4.27 24.41
N LYS A 71 -13.17 4.79 25.43
CA LYS A 71 -12.68 5.89 26.27
C LYS A 71 -11.45 5.54 27.10
N ASP A 72 -11.29 4.27 27.45
CA ASP A 72 -10.14 3.81 28.25
C ASP A 72 -8.89 3.59 27.37
N VAL A 73 -9.08 3.32 26.07
CA VAL A 73 -7.98 3.04 25.12
C VAL A 73 -7.46 4.32 24.45
N TRP A 74 -8.33 5.23 24.04
CA TRP A 74 -7.98 6.35 23.15
C TRP A 74 -7.96 7.72 23.85
N ARG A 75 -7.23 7.83 24.96
CA ARG A 75 -7.02 9.12 25.66
C ARG A 75 -6.26 10.14 24.83
#